data_AF-A0A0G1W311-F1
#
_entry.id   AF-A0A0G1W311-F1
#
_cell.length_a   1.000
_cell.length_b   1.000
_cell.length_c   1.000
_cell.angle_alpha   90.00
_cell.angle_beta   90.00
_cell.angle_gamma   90.00
#
_symmetry.space_group_name_H-M   'P 1'
#
loop_
_entity.id
_entity.type
_entity.pdbx_description
1 polymer ?
#
loop_
_entity_poly.entity_id
_entity_poly.type
_entity_poly.pdbx_seq_one_letter_code
_entity_poly.pdbx_strand_id
1 'polypeptide(L)'
;MYTLETLPITVHYPWMEKEVLTKRANLTNESKSYSDENGIRRWHFNRRVIPYWVFKEAFCVCPDTQRETYERETQEFLESYRRNQPSEPSDEERFEALAAHGSGVQLVNVFTGRVWVT
;
A
#
# COMPACT_ATOMS: atom_id res chain seq x y z
N MET A 1 12.01 10.01 21.37
CA MET A 1 10.56 9.81 21.10
C MET A 1 10.17 10.78 20.00
N TYR A 2 9.93 10.30 18.77
CA TYR A 2 9.55 11.15 17.64
C TYR A 2 8.04 11.42 17.74
N THR A 3 7.66 12.63 18.16
CA THR A 3 6.26 13.05 18.24
C THR A 3 5.73 13.33 16.85
N LEU A 4 4.70 12.58 16.44
CA LEU A 4 3.93 12.87 15.24
C LEU A 4 3.24 14.22 15.39
N GLU A 5 3.48 15.14 14.47
CA GLU A 5 2.73 16.39 14.41
C GLU A 5 1.29 16.10 13.95
N THR A 6 0.33 16.46 14.80
CA THR A 6 -1.10 16.20 14.55
C THR A 6 -1.81 17.49 14.13
N LEU A 7 -2.73 17.37 13.19
CA LEU A 7 -3.59 18.45 12.71
C LEU A 7 -4.93 18.43 13.46
N PRO A 8 -5.69 19.55 13.51
CA PRO A 8 -7.05 19.53 14.05
C PRO A 8 -7.94 18.53 13.30
N ILE A 9 -8.63 17.66 14.03
CA ILE A 9 -9.60 16.74 13.42
C ILE A 9 -10.80 17.58 12.97
N THR A 10 -11.07 17.59 11.67
CA THR A 10 -12.19 18.33 11.09
C THR A 10 -13.05 17.35 10.30
N VAL A 11 -13.92 16.62 11.01
CA VAL A 11 -14.79 15.59 10.44
C VAL A 11 -16.25 15.88 10.77
N HIS A 12 -17.15 15.53 9.86
CA HIS A 12 -18.58 15.82 10.02
C HIS A 12 -19.30 14.82 10.94
N TYR A 13 -18.78 13.58 11.03
CA TYR A 13 -19.42 12.50 11.77
C TYR A 13 -18.53 11.96 12.90
N PRO A 14 -19.10 11.68 14.09
CA PRO A 14 -18.32 11.18 15.24
C PRO A 14 -17.58 9.85 15.01
N TRP A 15 -18.11 8.97 14.16
CA TRP A 15 -17.44 7.70 13.87
C TRP A 15 -16.13 7.89 13.09
N MET A 16 -16.04 8.93 12.25
CA MET A 16 -14.80 9.27 11.54
C MET A 16 -13.72 9.73 12.52
N GLU A 17 -14.08 10.44 13.59
CA GLU A 17 -13.12 10.88 14.61
C GLU A 17 -12.46 9.67 15.29
N LYS A 18 -13.25 8.65 15.64
CA LYS A 18 -12.73 7.40 16.21
C LYS A 18 -11.76 6.70 15.25
N GLU A 19 -12.07 6.69 13.95
CA GLU A 19 -11.18 6.13 12.92
C GLU A 19 -9.86 6.89 12.82
N VAL A 20 -9.92 8.23 12.78
CA VAL A 20 -8.74 9.10 12.78
C VAL A 20 -7.86 8.83 14.00
N LEU A 21 -8.46 8.81 15.20
CA LEU A 21 -7.74 8.52 16.45
C LEU A 21 -7.10 7.13 16.45
N THR A 22 -7.80 6.12 15.92
CA THR A 22 -7.27 4.76 15.79
C THR A 22 -6.07 4.72 14.84
N LYS A 23 -6.15 5.41 13.70
CA LYS A 23 -5.04 5.51 12.75
C LYS A 23 -3.83 6.24 13.35
N ARG A 24 -4.05 7.35 14.08
CA ARG A 24 -3.00 8.02 14.86
C ARG A 24 -2.32 7.09 15.86
N ALA A 25 -3.13 6.38 16.65
CA ALA A 25 -2.62 5.44 17.64
C ALA A 25 -1.74 4.37 16.96
N ASN A 26 -2.19 3.82 15.83
CA ASN A 26 -1.42 2.84 15.06
C ASN A 26 -0.09 3.40 14.51
N LEU A 27 -0.07 4.66 14.08
CA LEU A 27 1.17 5.31 13.67
C LEU A 27 2.13 5.45 14.85
N THR A 28 1.66 5.79 16.05
CA THR A 28 2.51 5.93 17.24
C THR A 28 2.85 4.61 17.95
N ASN A 29 2.11 3.53 17.66
CA ASN A 29 2.23 2.27 18.39
C ASN A 29 3.46 1.48 17.92
N GLU A 30 4.45 1.35 18.81
CA GLU A 30 5.71 0.64 18.57
C GLU A 30 5.54 -0.85 18.28
N SER A 31 4.41 -1.47 18.65
CA SER A 31 4.13 -2.87 18.25
C SER A 31 3.65 -3.01 16.81
N LYS A 32 3.20 -1.91 16.19
CA LYS A 32 2.62 -1.89 14.83
C LYS A 32 3.57 -1.27 13.82
N SER A 33 4.27 -0.21 14.22
CA SER A 33 5.22 0.49 13.37
C SER A 33 6.45 0.94 14.15
N TYR A 34 7.55 1.14 13.43
CA TYR A 34 8.78 1.68 13.97
C TYR A 34 9.32 2.77 13.03
N SER A 35 10.20 3.61 13.56
CA SER A 35 11.01 4.53 12.76
C SER A 35 12.38 3.90 12.52
N ASP A 36 12.86 3.94 11.27
CA ASP A 36 14.25 3.57 10.98
C ASP A 36 15.23 4.71 11.33
N GLU A 37 16.51 4.46 11.07
CA GLU A 37 17.63 5.39 11.32
C GLU A 37 17.49 6.74 10.57
N ASN A 38 16.73 6.77 9.48
CA ASN A 38 16.48 7.97 8.68
C ASN A 38 15.18 8.69 9.08
N GLY A 39 14.53 8.25 10.15
CA GLY A 39 13.25 8.82 10.59
C GLY A 39 12.04 8.34 9.79
N ILE A 40 12.21 7.35 8.90
CA ILE A 40 11.12 6.84 8.05
C ILE A 40 10.30 5.83 8.84
N ARG A 41 8.98 6.04 8.91
CA ARG A 41 8.08 5.08 9.56
C ARG A 41 7.81 3.89 8.66
N ARG A 42 7.91 2.70 9.22
CA ARG A 42 7.71 1.40 8.56
C ARG A 42 6.76 0.52 9.36
N TRP A 43 6.02 -0.33 8.67
CA TRP A 43 5.21 -1.37 9.32
C TRP A 43 6.08 -2.51 9.82
N HIS A 44 5.83 -3.01 11.03
CA HIS A 44 6.55 -4.19 11.54
C HIS A 44 6.31 -5.44 10.70
N PHE A 45 5.07 -5.65 10.25
CA PHE A 45 4.65 -6.89 9.59
C PHE A 45 5.43 -7.20 8.30
N ASN A 46 5.72 -6.17 7.48
CA ASN A 46 6.36 -6.36 6.17
C ASN A 46 7.57 -5.44 5.94
N ARG A 47 7.97 -4.65 6.94
CA ARG A 47 9.10 -3.69 6.88
C ARG A 47 8.98 -2.62 5.78
N ARG A 48 7.80 -2.47 5.17
CA ARG A 48 7.53 -1.46 4.15
C ARG A 48 7.30 -0.10 4.77
N VAL A 49 7.68 0.94 4.02
CA VAL A 49 7.37 2.34 4.34
C VAL A 49 5.87 2.51 4.50
N ILE A 50 5.46 3.17 5.58
CA ILE A 50 4.05 3.51 5.76
C ILE A 50 3.63 4.48 4.65
N PRO A 51 2.55 4.18 3.91
CA PRO A 51 2.09 5.06 2.84
C PRO A 51 1.74 6.45 3.33
N TYR A 52 2.08 7.47 2.55
CA TYR A 52 1.87 8.88 2.93
C TYR A 52 0.40 9.21 3.20
N TRP A 53 -0.55 8.54 2.53
CA TRP A 53 -1.98 8.78 2.73
C TRP A 53 -2.47 8.32 4.11
N VAL A 54 -1.78 7.38 4.76
CA VAL A 54 -2.13 6.96 6.13
C VAL A 54 -1.94 8.13 7.11
N PHE A 55 -0.92 8.98 6.90
CA PHE A 55 -0.73 10.21 7.67
C PHE A 55 -1.86 11.20 7.40
N LYS A 56 -2.28 11.36 6.14
CA LYS A 56 -3.41 12.21 5.75
C LYS A 56 -4.72 11.75 6.42
N GLU A 57 -5.04 10.46 6.36
CA GLU A 57 -6.22 9.87 7.01
C GLU A 57 -6.15 9.96 8.53
N ALA A 58 -4.94 9.93 9.10
CA ALA A 58 -4.71 10.15 10.53
C ALA A 58 -4.68 11.64 10.90
N PHE A 59 -4.92 12.58 9.98
CA PHE A 59 -4.75 14.02 10.22
C PHE A 59 -3.39 14.32 10.88
N CYS A 60 -2.32 13.80 10.29
CA CYS A 60 -0.94 14.02 10.72
C CYS A 60 -0.14 14.64 9.57
N VAL A 61 0.86 15.45 9.91
CA VAL A 61 1.83 15.93 8.91
C VAL A 61 2.68 14.75 8.46
N CYS A 62 2.77 14.57 7.14
CA CYS A 62 3.64 13.58 6.52
C CYS A 62 4.92 14.30 6.06
N PRO A 63 6.11 13.93 6.57
CA PRO A 63 7.36 14.46 6.07
C PRO A 63 7.55 14.17 4.58
N ASP A 64 8.13 15.09 3.81
CA ASP A 64 8.36 14.88 2.37
C ASP A 64 9.26 13.66 2.12
N THR A 65 10.26 13.45 2.98
CA THR A 65 11.15 12.28 2.94
C THR A 65 10.38 10.95 3.07
N GLN A 66 9.30 10.91 3.85
CA GLN A 66 8.42 9.74 3.96
C GLN A 66 7.71 9.46 2.64
N ARG A 67 7.20 10.51 1.98
CA ARG A 67 6.51 10.40 0.69
C ARG A 67 7.47 9.95 -0.41
N GLU A 68 8.60 10.63 -0.55
CA GLU A 68 9.61 10.32 -1.55
C GLU A 68 10.14 8.88 -1.40
N THR A 69 10.40 8.45 -0.16
CA THR A 69 10.86 7.08 0.12
C THR A 69 9.78 6.05 -0.22
N TYR A 70 8.51 6.34 0.10
CA TYR A 70 7.39 5.46 -0.27
C TYR A 70 7.27 5.31 -1.79
N GLU A 71 7.31 6.42 -2.53
CA GLU A 71 7.20 6.42 -3.99
C GLU A 71 8.36 5.66 -4.63
N ARG A 72 9.59 5.92 -4.18
CA ARG A 72 10.79 5.22 -4.65
C ARG A 72 10.71 3.71 -4.43
N GLU A 73 10.46 3.27 -3.20
CA GLU A 73 10.37 1.83 -2.88
C GLU A 73 9.20 1.14 -3.59
N THR A 74 8.13 1.89 -3.87
CA THR A 74 6.99 1.37 -4.64
C THR A 74 7.38 1.16 -6.10
N GLN A 75 8.10 2.09 -6.73
CA GLN A 75 8.59 1.91 -8.09
C GLN A 75 9.58 0.75 -8.19
N GLU A 76 10.56 0.67 -7.27
CA GLU A 76 11.50 -0.46 -7.20
C GLU A 76 10.77 -1.81 -7.07
N PHE A 77 9.72 -1.87 -6.25
CA PHE A 77 8.89 -3.05 -6.13
C PHE A 77 8.15 -3.38 -7.43
N LEU A 78 7.50 -2.40 -8.07
CA LEU A 78 6.76 -2.62 -9.31
C LEU A 78 7.68 -3.08 -10.45
N GLU A 79 8.89 -2.51 -10.56
CA GLU A 79 9.88 -2.92 -11.55
C GLU A 79 10.36 -4.35 -11.31
N SER A 80 10.70 -4.69 -10.07
CA SER A 80 11.07 -6.06 -9.68
C SER A 80 9.94 -7.04 -9.94
N TYR A 81 8.71 -6.68 -9.56
CA TYR A 81 7.53 -7.49 -9.79
C TYR A 81 7.32 -7.77 -11.28
N ARG A 82 7.37 -6.74 -12.14
CA ARG A 82 7.25 -6.89 -13.60
C ARG A 82 8.35 -7.78 -14.19
N ARG A 83 9.59 -7.66 -13.71
CA ARG A 83 10.72 -8.46 -14.18
C ARG A 83 10.58 -9.95 -13.85
N ASN A 84 10.03 -10.25 -12.67
CA ASN A 84 9.93 -11.62 -12.16
C ASN A 84 8.61 -12.31 -12.54
N GLN A 85 7.69 -11.62 -13.22
CA GLN A 85 6.41 -12.19 -13.63
C GLN A 85 6.53 -13.05 -14.89
N PRO A 86 6.04 -14.31 -14.87
CA PRO A 86 6.02 -15.20 -16.03
C PRO A 86 5.40 -14.52 -17.25
N SER A 87 6.01 -14.70 -18.43
CA SER A 87 5.52 -14.08 -19.68
C SER A 87 4.09 -14.48 -20.02
N GLU A 88 3.67 -15.67 -19.59
CA GLU A 88 2.34 -16.21 -19.81
C GLU A 88 1.76 -16.79 -18.51
N PRO A 89 0.43 -16.80 -18.34
CA PRO A 89 -0.22 -17.52 -17.26
C PRO A 89 0.09 -19.02 -17.36
N SER A 90 0.26 -19.65 -16.21
CA SER A 90 0.37 -21.10 -16.08
C SER A 90 -0.90 -21.83 -16.56
N ASP A 91 -0.79 -23.12 -16.83
CA ASP A 91 -1.95 -23.92 -17.27
C ASP A 91 -3.08 -23.94 -16.25
N GLU A 92 -2.75 -23.90 -14.95
CA GLU A 92 -3.73 -23.80 -13.86
C GLU A 92 -4.46 -22.46 -13.91
N GLU A 93 -3.72 -21.35 -14.00
CA GLU A 93 -4.32 -20.01 -14.13
C GLU A 93 -5.20 -19.88 -15.38
N ARG A 94 -4.81 -20.53 -16.49
CA ARG A 94 -5.64 -20.58 -17.71
C ARG A 94 -6.94 -21.35 -17.48
N PHE A 95 -6.87 -22.49 -16.80
CA PHE A 95 -8.03 -23.32 -16.50
C PHE A 95 -9.00 -22.62 -15.54
N GLU A 96 -8.49 -22.00 -14.47
CA GLU A 96 -9.29 -21.21 -13.53
C GLU A 96 -9.97 -20.03 -14.21
N ALA A 97 -9.24 -19.29 -15.05
CA ALA A 97 -9.79 -18.16 -15.78
C ALA A 97 -10.84 -18.59 -16.81
N LEU A 98 -10.65 -19.72 -17.51
CA LEU A 98 -11.67 -20.31 -18.38
C LEU A 98 -12.94 -20.67 -17.60
N ALA A 99 -12.79 -21.27 -16.40
CA ALA A 99 -13.92 -21.62 -15.55
C ALA A 99 -14.66 -20.39 -14.99
N ALA A 100 -13.93 -19.31 -14.68
CA ALA A 100 -14.49 -18.08 -14.09
C ALA A 100 -15.15 -17.16 -15.13
N HIS A 101 -14.57 -17.04 -16.33
CA HIS A 101 -14.97 -16.05 -17.32
C HIS A 101 -15.61 -16.63 -18.59
N GLY A 102 -15.46 -17.94 -18.83
CA GLY A 102 -15.84 -18.57 -20.10
C GLY A 102 -14.77 -18.38 -21.18
N SER A 103 -14.95 -19.01 -22.34
CA SER A 103 -13.99 -18.96 -23.45
C SER A 103 -14.07 -17.68 -24.27
N GLY A 104 -12.95 -17.26 -24.86
CA GLY A 104 -12.87 -16.11 -25.77
C GLY A 104 -12.88 -14.75 -25.08
N VAL A 105 -12.73 -14.70 -23.75
CA VAL A 105 -12.72 -13.45 -22.98
C VAL A 105 -11.31 -12.90 -22.90
N GLN A 106 -11.15 -11.63 -23.28
CA GLN A 106 -9.90 -10.92 -23.11
C GLN A 106 -9.68 -10.55 -21.65
N LEU A 107 -8.61 -11.05 -21.06
CA LEU A 107 -8.18 -10.76 -19.70
C LEU A 107 -6.93 -9.90 -19.71
N VAL A 108 -6.87 -8.94 -18.79
CA VAL A 108 -5.75 -8.02 -18.61
C VAL A 108 -5.19 -8.17 -17.21
N ASN A 109 -3.90 -8.47 -17.09
CA ASN A 109 -3.21 -8.41 -15.81
C ASN A 109 -3.00 -6.94 -15.44
N VAL A 110 -3.70 -6.46 -14.41
CA VAL A 110 -3.70 -5.05 -13.99
C VAL A 110 -2.33 -4.52 -13.54
N PHE A 111 -1.40 -5.40 -13.17
CA PHE A 111 -0.07 -5.01 -12.68
C PHE A 111 0.98 -4.97 -13.80
N THR A 112 0.87 -5.87 -14.79
CA THR A 112 1.83 -5.99 -15.90
C THR A 112 1.32 -5.39 -17.21
N GLY A 113 0.02 -5.14 -17.33
CA GLY A 113 -0.65 -4.71 -18.56
C GLY A 113 -0.73 -5.79 -19.64
N ARG A 114 -0.31 -7.03 -19.34
CA ARG A 114 -0.35 -8.14 -20.29
C ARG A 114 -1.78 -8.56 -20.57
N VAL A 115 -2.05 -8.87 -21.83
CA VAL A 115 -3.36 -9.24 -22.33
C VAL A 115 -3.31 -10.67 -22.86
N TRP A 116 -4.31 -11.48 -22.54
CA TRP A 116 -4.48 -12.82 -23.08
C TRP A 116 -5.96 -13.17 -23.20
N VAL A 117 -6.29 -14.27 -23.88
CA VAL A 117 -7.68 -14.69 -24.13
C VAL A 117 -7.90 -16.07 -23.55
N THR A 118 -9.01 -16.25 -22.82
CA THR A 118 -9.43 -17.54 -22.25
C THR A 118 -9.85 -18.57 -23.29
#